data_AF-A0A0K2RQF1-F1
#
_entry.id   AF-A0A0K2RQF1-F1
#
_cell.length_a   1.000
_cell.length_b   1.000
_cell.length_c   1.000
_cell.angle_alpha   90.00
_cell.angle_beta   90.00
_cell.angle_gamma   90.00
#
_symmetry.space_group_name_H-M   'P 1'
#
loop_
_entity.id
_entity.type
_entity.pdbx_description
1 polymer ?
#
loop_
_entity_poly.entity_id
_entity_poly.type
_entity_poly.pdbx_seq_one_letter_code
_entity_poly.pdbx_strand_id
1 'polypeptide(L)'
;MDQIGRQFGADIQISSTTPIVEKLDERLASIQMINRVSDTVWDHAALQFQGTTSQVAILAVDPKSYFATAQLPWRHGSDGSAPAALEKGGAVIIPEALAASRDISLGDYVRLSRAGKTLSLRIVGTYASLATGNQVVMSRDAAAELGITGSNGWNVEARPGVDVTALRDTIADSVADIPGVSVITAAKMKERAESELGSYAGAAFGIVVLALSLGAVGAAGLFSVGVARREKEFGMLRAIGATRGDITRLVAVDAILIGIAALASGLLVGQLAGWVLTRLVAGHSE
;
A
#
# COMPACT_ATOMS: atom_id res chain seq x y z
N MET A 1 -5.11 -14.64 -2.70
CA MET A 1 -6.27 -14.17 -3.49
C MET A 1 -7.55 -14.07 -2.65
N ASP A 2 -7.72 -14.83 -1.57
CA ASP A 2 -8.89 -14.82 -0.67
C ASP A 2 -8.79 -13.81 0.51
N GLN A 3 -7.74 -12.98 0.56
CA GLN A 3 -7.53 -12.01 1.65
C GLN A 3 -8.14 -10.64 1.37
N ILE A 4 -8.12 -10.18 0.11
CA ILE A 4 -8.68 -8.89 -0.29
C ILE A 4 -10.21 -8.89 -0.12
N GLY A 5 -10.91 -9.93 -0.61
CA GLY A 5 -12.37 -10.05 -0.44
C GLY A 5 -12.83 -10.12 1.02
N ARG A 6 -12.06 -10.80 1.89
CA ARG A 6 -12.35 -10.89 3.33
C ARG A 6 -12.07 -9.60 4.10
N GLN A 7 -11.10 -8.80 3.66
CA GLN A 7 -10.77 -7.54 4.33
C GLN A 7 -11.76 -6.43 4.02
N PHE A 8 -12.34 -6.41 2.81
CA PHE A 8 -13.32 -5.40 2.41
C PHE A 8 -14.76 -5.78 2.77
N GLY A 9 -15.09 -7.09 2.86
CA GLY A 9 -16.37 -7.58 3.40
C GLY A 9 -17.63 -7.10 2.68
N ALA A 10 -17.49 -6.47 1.50
CA ALA A 10 -18.57 -5.82 0.78
C ALA A 10 -18.43 -5.97 -0.73
N ASP A 11 -19.56 -6.06 -1.41
CA ASP A 11 -19.65 -6.27 -2.86
C ASP A 11 -19.58 -4.94 -3.62
N ILE A 12 -20.07 -3.86 -3.00
CA ILE A 12 -20.13 -2.52 -3.55
C ILE A 12 -19.63 -1.52 -2.51
N GLN A 13 -18.85 -0.54 -2.96
CA GLN A 13 -18.45 0.61 -2.16
C GLN A 13 -18.99 1.90 -2.78
N ILE A 14 -19.60 2.71 -1.94
CA ILE A 14 -20.02 4.06 -2.25
C ILE A 14 -19.03 5.00 -1.56
N SER A 15 -18.48 5.96 -2.28
CA SER A 15 -17.60 6.98 -1.70
C SER A 15 -18.05 8.36 -2.15
N SER A 16 -18.00 9.34 -1.26
CA SER A 16 -18.30 10.74 -1.58
C SER A 16 -17.06 11.60 -1.39
N THR A 17 -16.78 12.51 -2.32
CA THR A 17 -15.71 13.51 -2.17
C THR A 17 -16.01 14.55 -1.09
N THR A 18 -17.28 14.71 -0.73
CA THR A 18 -17.75 15.62 0.31
C THR A 18 -18.50 14.82 1.37
N PRO A 19 -18.24 14.99 2.68
CA PRO A 19 -19.00 14.31 3.71
C PRO A 19 -20.50 14.58 3.56
N ILE A 20 -21.30 13.52 3.43
CA ILE A 20 -22.75 13.60 3.30
C ILE A 20 -23.33 13.56 4.70
N VAL A 21 -24.14 14.57 5.02
CA VAL A 21 -24.81 14.71 6.33
C VAL A 21 -26.20 14.09 6.30
N GLU A 22 -26.80 13.96 5.11
CA GLU A 22 -28.08 13.30 4.90
C GLU A 22 -27.97 11.79 5.08
N LYS A 23 -29.02 11.16 5.64
CA LYS A 23 -29.04 9.72 5.93
C LYS A 23 -29.20 8.90 4.65
N LEU A 24 -28.11 8.80 3.89
CA LEU A 24 -28.03 7.91 2.74
C LEU A 24 -28.33 6.46 3.13
N ASP A 25 -28.05 6.09 4.39
CA ASP A 25 -28.32 4.77 4.97
C ASP A 25 -29.80 4.39 4.90
N GLU A 26 -30.72 5.34 5.13
CA GLU A 26 -32.17 5.09 5.06
C GLU A 26 -32.63 4.87 3.60
N ARG A 27 -32.06 5.63 2.66
CA ARG A 27 -32.30 5.43 1.22
C ARG A 27 -31.77 4.07 0.77
N LEU A 28 -30.55 3.70 1.15
CA LEU A 28 -29.95 2.41 0.79
C LEU A 28 -30.72 1.25 1.44
N ALA A 29 -31.18 1.40 2.68
CA ALA A 29 -31.99 0.38 3.37
C ALA A 29 -33.32 0.08 2.66
N SER A 30 -33.83 0.99 1.82
CA SER A 30 -35.05 0.77 1.03
C SER A 30 -34.85 -0.17 -0.17
N ILE A 31 -33.60 -0.43 -0.57
CA ILE A 31 -33.26 -1.29 -1.72
C ILE A 31 -33.27 -2.76 -1.26
N GLN A 32 -34.28 -3.52 -1.67
CA GLN A 32 -34.48 -4.92 -1.24
C GLN A 32 -33.34 -5.88 -1.61
N MET A 33 -32.52 -5.52 -2.60
CA MET A 33 -31.37 -6.31 -3.05
C MET A 33 -30.18 -6.25 -2.08
N ILE A 34 -30.18 -5.29 -1.14
CA ILE A 34 -29.12 -5.11 -0.15
C ILE A 34 -29.37 -6.02 1.05
N ASN A 35 -28.31 -6.71 1.49
CA ASN A 35 -28.31 -7.51 2.71
C ASN A 35 -27.94 -6.64 3.92
N ARG A 36 -26.87 -5.85 3.78
CA ARG A 36 -26.31 -5.02 4.85
C ARG A 36 -25.60 -3.81 4.28
N VAL A 37 -25.66 -2.70 5.02
CA VAL A 37 -24.89 -1.48 4.77
C VAL A 37 -24.09 -1.16 6.02
N SER A 38 -22.82 -0.82 5.87
CA SER A 38 -22.03 -0.21 6.94
C SER A 38 -21.44 1.09 6.43
N ASP A 39 -21.69 2.18 7.12
CA ASP A 39 -21.10 3.47 6.79
C ASP A 39 -19.71 3.61 7.43
N THR A 40 -18.81 4.31 6.75
CA THR A 40 -17.45 4.64 7.24
C THR A 40 -17.17 6.11 7.02
N VAL A 41 -16.25 6.66 7.81
CA VAL A 41 -15.73 8.02 7.59
C VAL A 41 -14.23 7.98 7.41
N TRP A 42 -13.79 8.51 6.28
CA TRP A 42 -12.40 8.64 5.90
C TRP A 42 -12.01 10.11 5.97
N ASP A 43 -10.99 10.45 6.74
CA ASP A 43 -10.49 11.82 6.80
C ASP A 43 -8.98 11.81 7.02
N HIS A 44 -8.39 12.98 7.19
CA HIS A 44 -6.99 13.13 7.57
C HIS A 44 -6.87 14.01 8.80
N ALA A 45 -5.89 13.70 9.64
CA ALA A 45 -5.54 14.54 10.77
C ALA A 45 -4.04 14.59 10.98
N ALA A 46 -3.60 15.62 11.68
CA ALA A 46 -2.25 15.71 12.20
C ALA A 46 -2.17 14.95 13.53
N LEU A 47 -1.45 13.83 13.53
CA LEU A 47 -1.05 13.12 14.73
C LEU A 47 0.21 13.76 15.31
N GLN A 48 0.14 14.12 16.59
CA GLN A 48 1.21 14.70 17.37
C GLN A 48 1.60 13.74 18.49
N PHE A 49 2.89 13.41 18.54
CA PHE A 49 3.47 12.61 19.61
C PHE A 49 4.90 13.06 19.86
N GLN A 50 5.25 13.30 21.13
CA GLN A 50 6.58 13.75 21.57
C GLN A 50 7.18 14.91 20.72
N GLY A 51 6.36 15.91 20.39
CA GLY A 51 6.77 17.09 19.61
C GLY A 51 6.88 16.87 18.09
N THR A 52 6.71 15.64 17.60
CA THR A 52 6.69 15.35 16.16
C THR A 52 5.25 15.33 15.64
N THR A 53 5.02 15.94 14.48
CA THR A 53 3.71 15.98 13.81
C THR A 53 3.72 15.15 12.53
N SER A 54 2.67 14.39 12.26
CA SER A 54 2.53 13.60 11.03
C SER A 54 1.10 13.54 10.52
N GLN A 55 0.97 13.55 9.20
CA GLN A 55 -0.33 13.37 8.56
C GLN A 55 -0.69 11.89 8.56
N VAL A 56 -1.84 11.57 9.15
CA VAL A 56 -2.39 10.23 9.22
C VAL A 56 -3.76 10.21 8.55
N ALA A 57 -4.08 9.10 7.92
CA ALA A 57 -5.44 8.83 7.47
C ALA A 57 -6.27 8.36 8.66
N ILE A 58 -7.48 8.86 8.82
CA ILE A 58 -8.45 8.43 9.81
C ILE A 58 -9.45 7.51 9.14
N LEU A 59 -9.68 6.36 9.77
CA LEU A 59 -10.83 5.50 9.53
C LEU A 59 -11.71 5.52 10.79
N ALA A 60 -12.81 6.27 10.74
CA ALA A 60 -13.80 6.26 11.80
C ALA A 60 -14.85 5.18 11.52
N VAL A 61 -15.06 4.32 12.51
CA VAL A 61 -15.94 3.15 12.39
C VAL A 61 -16.92 3.08 13.56
N ASP A 62 -18.05 2.41 13.34
CA ASP A 62 -18.83 1.82 14.42
C ASP A 62 -18.13 0.51 14.84
N PRO A 63 -17.57 0.42 16.06
CA PRO A 63 -16.77 -0.74 16.44
C PRO A 63 -17.55 -2.06 16.40
N LYS A 64 -18.84 -2.06 16.76
CA LYS A 64 -19.66 -3.28 16.76
C LYS A 64 -19.87 -3.82 15.36
N SER A 65 -20.23 -2.93 14.44
CA SER A 65 -20.58 -3.30 13.07
C SER A 65 -19.33 -3.64 12.25
N TYR A 66 -18.26 -2.88 12.40
CA TYR A 66 -17.02 -3.06 11.64
C TYR A 66 -16.29 -4.35 12.01
N PHE A 67 -16.08 -4.62 13.31
CA PHE A 67 -15.35 -5.81 13.76
C PHE A 67 -16.19 -7.10 13.73
N ALA A 68 -17.49 -7.01 13.48
CA ALA A 68 -18.32 -8.18 13.16
C ALA A 68 -18.00 -8.76 11.76
N THR A 69 -17.41 -7.96 10.87
CA THR A 69 -17.11 -8.35 9.49
C THR A 69 -15.62 -8.30 9.16
N ALA A 70 -14.88 -7.36 9.74
CA ALA A 70 -13.46 -7.15 9.48
C ALA A 70 -12.61 -7.69 10.63
N GLN A 71 -11.51 -8.37 10.28
CA GLN A 71 -10.47 -8.77 11.23
C GLN A 71 -9.21 -7.97 10.94
N LEU A 72 -8.64 -7.36 11.98
CA LEU A 72 -7.35 -6.70 11.84
C LEU A 72 -6.22 -7.72 12.14
N PRO A 73 -5.13 -7.73 11.35
CA PRO A 73 -3.95 -8.55 11.67
C PRO A 73 -3.20 -7.93 12.84
N TRP A 74 -3.62 -8.22 14.07
CA TRP A 74 -3.08 -7.64 15.30
C TRP A 74 -1.59 -7.96 15.50
N ARG A 75 -0.83 -6.95 15.93
CA ARG A 75 0.49 -7.12 16.53
C ARG A 75 0.38 -7.06 18.04
N HIS A 76 -0.30 -6.04 18.53
CA HIS A 76 -0.65 -5.88 19.93
C HIS A 76 -2.14 -5.54 20.07
N GLY A 77 -2.88 -6.33 20.85
CA GLY A 77 -4.35 -6.20 20.98
C GLY A 77 -5.10 -7.44 20.47
N SER A 78 -6.42 -7.32 20.35
CA SER A 78 -7.29 -8.38 19.85
C SER A 78 -8.62 -7.82 19.36
N ASP A 79 -9.35 -8.61 18.55
CA ASP A 79 -10.70 -8.31 18.08
C ASP A 79 -11.74 -8.23 19.21
N GLY A 80 -11.39 -8.57 20.46
CA GLY A 80 -12.24 -8.38 21.63
C GLY A 80 -11.91 -7.11 22.41
N SER A 81 -10.63 -6.93 22.77
CA SER A 81 -10.21 -5.87 23.70
C SER A 81 -10.17 -4.48 23.07
N ALA A 82 -9.73 -4.38 21.81
CA ALA A 82 -9.58 -3.11 21.13
C ALA A 82 -10.93 -2.50 20.71
N PRO A 83 -11.89 -3.28 20.14
CA PRO A 83 -13.22 -2.74 19.85
C PRO A 83 -13.97 -2.28 21.10
N ALA A 84 -13.92 -3.07 22.19
CA ALA A 84 -14.53 -2.69 23.47
C ALA A 84 -13.93 -1.39 24.04
N ALA A 85 -12.65 -1.11 23.78
CA ALA A 85 -12.02 0.13 24.18
C ALA A 85 -12.43 1.31 23.29
N LEU A 86 -12.58 1.10 21.98
CA LEU A 86 -13.14 2.11 21.07
C LEU A 86 -14.58 2.50 21.45
N GLU A 87 -15.40 1.53 21.85
CA GLU A 87 -16.78 1.76 22.30
C GLU A 87 -16.86 2.64 23.55
N LYS A 88 -15.91 2.49 24.48
CA LYS A 88 -15.84 3.33 25.68
C LYS A 88 -15.43 4.78 25.39
N GLY A 89 -14.94 5.04 24.18
CA GLY A 89 -14.42 6.35 23.79
C GLY A 89 -12.99 6.60 24.26
N GLY A 90 -12.36 7.65 23.71
CA GLY A 90 -11.01 8.05 24.10
C GLY A 90 -9.90 7.10 23.65
N ALA A 91 -10.17 6.21 22.70
CA ALA A 91 -9.24 5.19 22.23
C ALA A 91 -8.96 5.30 20.71
N VAL A 92 -7.77 4.86 20.31
CA VAL A 92 -7.34 4.78 18.91
C VAL A 92 -6.51 3.51 18.70
N ILE A 93 -6.65 2.93 17.52
CA ILE A 93 -5.81 1.83 17.02
C ILE A 93 -4.91 2.40 15.93
N ILE A 94 -3.63 2.07 15.94
CA ILE A 94 -2.66 2.61 14.98
C ILE A 94 -1.93 1.48 14.25
N PRO A 95 -1.38 1.72 13.04
CA PRO A 95 -0.50 0.77 12.38
C PRO A 95 0.76 0.52 13.20
N GLU A 96 1.27 -0.71 13.19
CA GLU A 96 2.56 -1.04 13.83
C GLU A 96 3.70 -0.21 13.25
N ALA A 97 3.71 -0.03 11.92
CA ALA A 97 4.75 0.74 11.24
C ALA A 97 4.79 2.20 11.71
N LEU A 98 3.62 2.80 11.97
CA LEU A 98 3.54 4.14 12.53
C LEU A 98 4.00 4.17 13.99
N ALA A 99 3.63 3.15 14.77
CA ALA A 99 4.00 3.05 16.17
C ALA A 99 5.52 2.94 16.36
N ALA A 100 6.15 1.98 15.70
CA ALA A 100 7.59 1.73 15.76
C ALA A 100 8.41 2.89 15.18
N SER A 101 7.95 3.54 14.10
CA SER A 101 8.63 4.72 13.56
C SER A 101 8.73 5.92 14.51
N ARG A 102 7.96 5.92 15.61
CA ARG A 102 7.82 7.02 16.56
C ARG A 102 7.98 6.60 18.01
N ASP A 103 8.48 5.39 18.25
CA ASP A 103 8.65 4.81 19.58
C ASP A 103 7.36 4.91 20.42
N ILE A 104 6.22 4.79 19.75
CA ILE A 104 4.90 4.85 20.38
C ILE A 104 4.58 3.46 20.94
N SER A 105 4.28 3.40 22.23
CA SER A 105 3.94 2.17 22.92
C SER A 105 2.43 2.01 23.15
N LEU A 106 1.99 0.76 23.35
CA LEU A 106 0.60 0.50 23.72
C LEU A 106 0.28 1.13 25.08
N GLY A 107 -0.84 1.84 25.17
CA GLY A 107 -1.22 2.62 26.35
C GLY A 107 -0.81 4.09 26.31
N ASP A 108 0.07 4.49 25.40
CA ASP A 108 0.43 5.89 25.22
C ASP A 108 -0.76 6.73 24.73
N TYR A 109 -0.67 8.04 24.95
CA TYR A 109 -1.63 9.01 24.44
C TYR A 109 -1.04 9.74 23.25
N VAL A 110 -1.79 9.73 22.14
CA VAL A 110 -1.49 10.54 20.96
C VAL A 110 -2.52 11.65 20.83
N ARG A 111 -2.06 12.79 20.32
CA ARG A 111 -2.92 13.94 20.09
C ARG A 111 -3.22 14.05 18.60
N LEU A 112 -4.48 13.90 18.24
CA LEU A 112 -4.96 14.16 16.88
C LEU A 112 -5.47 15.58 16.79
N SER A 113 -5.16 16.27 15.70
CA SER A 113 -5.66 17.62 15.45
C SER A 113 -6.13 17.79 14.02
N ARG A 114 -7.28 18.44 13.86
CA ARG A 114 -7.92 18.73 12.58
C ARG A 114 -8.74 20.00 12.70
N ALA A 115 -8.59 20.90 11.73
CA ALA A 115 -9.38 22.15 11.63
C ALA A 115 -9.46 22.95 12.97
N GLY A 116 -8.34 23.03 13.71
CA GLY A 116 -8.26 23.73 15.00
C GLY A 116 -8.81 22.95 16.21
N LYS A 117 -9.49 21.83 16.00
CA LYS A 117 -9.90 20.90 17.06
C LYS A 117 -8.80 19.90 17.35
N THR A 118 -8.69 19.51 18.61
CA THR A 118 -7.65 18.62 19.11
C THR A 118 -8.24 17.61 20.07
N LEU A 119 -7.91 16.34 19.88
CA LEU A 119 -8.39 15.22 20.72
C LEU A 119 -7.20 14.36 21.14
N SER A 120 -7.16 14.01 22.42
CA SER A 120 -6.15 13.10 22.97
C SER A 120 -6.76 11.70 23.09
N LEU A 121 -6.18 10.73 22.40
CA LEU A 121 -6.66 9.35 22.36
C LEU A 121 -5.58 8.40 22.88
N ARG A 122 -6.00 7.42 23.69
CA ARG A 122 -5.13 6.36 24.16
C ARG A 122 -4.98 5.27 23.12
N ILE A 123 -3.78 4.78 22.92
CA ILE A 123 -3.52 3.67 22.00
C ILE A 123 -3.89 2.36 22.68
N VAL A 124 -4.80 1.62 22.04
CA VAL A 124 -5.38 0.39 22.60
C VAL A 124 -5.04 -0.86 21.81
N GLY A 125 -4.42 -0.68 20.65
CA GLY A 125 -3.93 -1.77 19.83
C GLY A 125 -3.13 -1.27 18.63
N THR A 126 -2.34 -2.18 18.10
CA THR A 126 -1.58 -2.00 16.87
C THR A 126 -1.80 -3.17 15.91
N TYR A 127 -1.82 -2.88 14.62
CA TYR A 127 -2.06 -3.88 13.58
C TYR A 127 -1.06 -3.76 12.44
N ALA A 128 -0.81 -4.88 11.75
CA ALA A 128 0.00 -4.90 10.54
C ALA A 128 -0.80 -4.27 9.38
N SER A 129 -0.46 -3.04 9.01
CA SER A 129 -1.10 -2.39 7.85
C SER A 129 -0.64 -3.08 6.56
N LEU A 130 -1.61 -3.38 5.69
CA LEU A 130 -1.37 -3.92 4.36
C LEU A 130 -1.29 -2.82 3.28
N ALA A 131 -1.51 -1.56 3.68
CA ALA A 131 -1.53 -0.39 2.80
C ALA A 131 -0.40 0.59 3.16
N THR A 132 -0.70 1.89 3.29
CA THR A 132 0.28 2.97 3.49
C THR A 132 0.92 3.03 4.87
N GLY A 133 0.55 2.16 5.82
CA GLY A 133 1.17 2.13 7.15
C GLY A 133 0.86 3.33 8.04
N ASN A 134 -0.03 4.25 7.64
CA ASN A 134 -0.33 5.50 8.35
C ASN A 134 -1.83 5.73 8.64
N GLN A 135 -2.65 4.69 8.51
CA GLN A 135 -4.09 4.75 8.77
C GLN A 135 -4.43 4.39 10.22
N VAL A 136 -4.97 5.33 10.98
CA VAL A 136 -5.46 5.12 12.34
C VAL A 136 -6.95 4.81 12.34
N VAL A 137 -7.39 3.96 13.26
CA VAL A 137 -8.80 3.56 13.41
C VAL A 137 -9.34 4.09 14.75
N MET A 138 -10.49 4.74 14.72
CA MET A 138 -11.16 5.28 15.92
C MET A 138 -12.67 5.13 15.83
N SER A 139 -13.38 5.41 16.93
CA SER A 139 -14.84 5.45 16.93
C SER A 139 -15.38 6.69 16.21
N ARG A 140 -16.61 6.58 15.68
CA ARG A 140 -17.33 7.74 15.11
C ARG A 140 -17.49 8.90 16.11
N ASP A 141 -17.71 8.59 17.38
CA ASP A 141 -17.84 9.60 18.43
C ASP A 141 -16.54 10.40 18.61
N ALA A 142 -15.40 9.72 18.65
CA ALA A 142 -14.09 10.37 18.72
C ALA A 142 -13.80 11.22 17.46
N ALA A 143 -14.20 10.73 16.28
CA ALA A 143 -14.08 11.49 15.04
C ALA A 143 -14.96 12.76 15.06
N ALA A 144 -16.18 12.69 15.60
CA ALA A 144 -17.09 13.82 15.73
C ALA A 144 -16.51 14.93 16.63
N GLU A 145 -15.76 14.58 17.68
CA GLU A 145 -15.04 15.54 18.52
C GLU A 145 -13.97 16.32 17.72
N LEU A 146 -13.35 15.71 16.70
CA LEU A 146 -12.44 16.35 15.74
C LEU A 146 -13.19 17.12 14.63
N GLY A 147 -14.51 17.23 14.71
CA GLY A 147 -15.35 17.85 13.69
C GLY A 147 -15.40 17.04 12.39
N ILE A 148 -15.11 15.74 12.47
CA ILE A 148 -15.31 14.80 11.37
C ILE A 148 -16.73 14.27 11.54
N THR A 149 -17.66 14.84 10.77
CA THR A 149 -19.09 14.52 10.84
C THR A 149 -19.61 14.10 9.48
N GLY A 150 -20.76 13.41 9.46
CA GLY A 150 -21.29 12.79 8.25
C GLY A 150 -20.56 11.50 7.89
N SER A 151 -20.96 10.91 6.77
CA SER A 151 -20.32 9.72 6.20
C SER A 151 -19.87 10.04 4.78
N ASN A 152 -18.72 9.50 4.39
CA ASN A 152 -18.18 9.66 3.03
C ASN A 152 -17.76 8.33 2.41
N GLY A 153 -18.01 7.22 3.09
CA GLY A 153 -17.90 5.87 2.55
C GLY A 153 -19.05 4.99 3.04
N TRP A 154 -19.56 4.12 2.18
CA TRP A 154 -20.49 3.06 2.55
C TRP A 154 -20.06 1.77 1.90
N ASN A 155 -20.03 0.71 2.69
CA ASN A 155 -19.81 -0.65 2.23
C ASN A 155 -21.17 -1.35 2.18
N VAL A 156 -21.49 -1.91 1.02
CA VAL A 156 -22.77 -2.54 0.74
C VAL A 156 -22.55 -4.01 0.40
N GLU A 157 -23.25 -4.87 1.12
CA GLU A 157 -23.29 -6.32 0.88
C GLU A 157 -24.58 -6.66 0.12
N ALA A 158 -24.43 -7.36 -1.00
CA ALA A 158 -25.55 -7.83 -1.80
C ALA A 158 -26.18 -9.08 -1.16
N ARG A 159 -27.48 -9.30 -1.37
CA ARG A 159 -28.10 -10.57 -1.00
C ARG A 159 -27.56 -11.72 -1.86
N PRO A 160 -27.55 -12.96 -1.33
CA PRO A 160 -27.13 -14.13 -2.10
C PRO A 160 -27.90 -14.26 -3.41
N GLY A 161 -27.19 -14.41 -4.53
CA GLY A 161 -27.78 -14.59 -5.87
C GLY A 161 -28.15 -13.30 -6.60
N VAL A 162 -27.89 -12.12 -6.03
CA VAL A 162 -28.08 -10.83 -6.72
C VAL A 162 -26.90 -10.57 -7.67
N ASP A 163 -27.19 -10.05 -8.87
CA ASP A 163 -26.17 -9.50 -9.76
C ASP A 163 -25.63 -8.17 -9.19
N VAL A 164 -24.37 -8.19 -8.76
CA VAL A 164 -23.67 -7.05 -8.16
C VAL A 164 -23.57 -5.86 -9.12
N THR A 165 -23.52 -6.09 -10.43
CA THR A 165 -23.45 -5.01 -11.42
C THR A 165 -24.81 -4.29 -11.52
N ALA A 166 -25.90 -5.06 -11.59
CA ALA A 166 -27.25 -4.51 -11.61
C ALA A 166 -27.59 -3.77 -10.29
N LEU A 167 -27.14 -4.31 -9.15
CA LEU A 167 -27.26 -3.63 -7.86
C LEU A 167 -26.49 -2.31 -7.84
N ARG A 168 -25.26 -2.31 -8.36
CA ARG A 168 -24.45 -1.08 -8.47
C ARG A 168 -25.15 -0.02 -9.29
N ASP A 169 -25.73 -0.38 -10.43
CA ASP A 169 -26.44 0.58 -11.30
C ASP A 169 -27.69 1.13 -10.60
N THR A 170 -28.46 0.26 -9.91
CA THR A 170 -29.62 0.69 -9.10
C THR A 170 -29.21 1.66 -7.99
N ILE A 171 -28.12 1.38 -7.29
CA ILE A 171 -27.58 2.27 -6.25
C ILE A 171 -27.13 3.58 -6.88
N ALA A 172 -26.39 3.53 -7.99
CA ALA A 172 -25.90 4.72 -8.70
C ALA A 172 -27.04 5.65 -9.12
N ASP A 173 -28.15 5.10 -9.64
CA ASP A 173 -29.34 5.88 -10.00
C ASP A 173 -30.00 6.51 -8.76
N SER A 174 -30.06 5.78 -7.64
CA SER A 174 -30.66 6.26 -6.38
C SER A 174 -29.87 7.39 -5.69
N VAL A 175 -28.61 7.59 -6.07
CA VAL A 175 -27.70 8.60 -5.50
C VAL A 175 -27.23 9.61 -6.55
N ALA A 176 -27.78 9.55 -7.77
CA ALA A 176 -27.40 10.41 -8.89
C ALA A 176 -27.69 11.91 -8.63
N ASP A 177 -28.62 12.21 -7.72
CA ASP A 177 -28.93 13.55 -7.26
C ASP A 177 -27.88 14.14 -6.32
N ILE A 178 -26.94 13.32 -5.83
CA ILE A 178 -25.90 13.73 -4.89
C ILE A 178 -24.57 13.94 -5.64
N PRO A 179 -24.11 15.20 -5.80
CA PRO A 179 -22.86 15.47 -6.51
C PRO A 179 -21.64 14.94 -5.74
N GLY A 180 -20.69 14.34 -6.46
CA GLY A 180 -19.44 13.83 -5.90
C GLY A 180 -19.51 12.42 -5.32
N VAL A 181 -20.64 11.71 -5.46
CA VAL A 181 -20.79 10.30 -5.09
C VAL A 181 -20.31 9.39 -6.21
N SER A 182 -19.50 8.40 -5.85
CA SER A 182 -19.04 7.34 -6.73
C SER A 182 -19.49 5.99 -6.17
N VAL A 183 -20.04 5.15 -7.03
CA VAL A 183 -20.46 3.79 -6.69
C VAL A 183 -19.64 2.82 -7.53
N ILE A 184 -18.81 2.01 -6.88
CA ILE A 184 -17.93 1.05 -7.55
C ILE A 184 -18.08 -0.34 -6.95
N THR A 185 -17.91 -1.36 -7.79
CA THR A 185 -17.93 -2.76 -7.34
C THR A 185 -16.55 -3.16 -6.81
N ALA A 186 -16.51 -4.18 -5.94
CA ALA A 186 -15.27 -4.78 -5.46
C ALA A 186 -14.37 -5.26 -6.62
N ALA A 187 -14.98 -5.80 -7.69
CA ALA A 187 -14.27 -6.22 -8.90
C ALA A 187 -13.56 -5.05 -9.60
N LYS A 188 -14.23 -3.89 -9.73
CA LYS A 188 -13.65 -2.70 -10.37
C LYS A 188 -12.58 -2.03 -9.50
N MET A 189 -12.71 -2.11 -8.18
CA MET A 189 -11.67 -1.67 -7.26
C MET A 189 -10.40 -2.52 -7.42
N LYS A 190 -10.56 -3.85 -7.48
CA LYS A 190 -9.44 -4.77 -7.74
C LYS A 190 -8.75 -4.45 -9.07
N GLU A 191 -9.53 -4.25 -10.14
CA GLU A 191 -9.00 -3.88 -11.46
C GLU A 191 -8.21 -2.57 -11.42
N ARG A 192 -8.70 -1.54 -10.72
CA ARG A 192 -7.95 -0.28 -10.53
C ARG A 192 -6.65 -0.49 -9.76
N ALA A 193 -6.69 -1.23 -8.65
CA ALA A 193 -5.50 -1.52 -7.86
C ALA A 193 -4.45 -2.29 -8.69
N GLU A 194 -4.87 -3.29 -9.47
CA GLU A 194 -4.00 -4.04 -10.37
C GLU A 194 -3.41 -3.15 -11.48
N SER A 195 -4.22 -2.25 -12.06
CA SER A 195 -3.77 -1.30 -13.09
C SER A 195 -2.76 -0.27 -12.58
N GLU A 196 -3.00 0.28 -11.38
CA GLU A 196 -2.08 1.22 -10.73
C GLU A 196 -0.76 0.54 -10.38
N LEU A 197 -0.81 -0.63 -9.72
CA LEU A 197 0.38 -1.44 -9.42
C LEU A 197 1.13 -1.82 -10.71
N GLY A 198 0.40 -2.20 -11.77
CA GLY A 198 0.97 -2.51 -13.07
C GLY A 198 1.67 -1.30 -13.71
N SER A 199 1.12 -0.10 -13.55
CA SER A 199 1.72 1.14 -14.05
C SER A 199 3.02 1.48 -13.32
N TYR A 200 3.05 1.37 -11.99
CA TYR A 200 4.28 1.56 -11.20
C TYR A 200 5.33 0.51 -11.52
N ALA A 201 4.94 -0.76 -11.63
CA ALA A 201 5.83 -1.85 -12.04
C ALA A 201 6.39 -1.62 -13.45
N GLY A 202 5.56 -1.15 -14.38
CA GLY A 202 5.99 -0.80 -15.74
C GLY A 202 6.99 0.34 -15.76
N ALA A 203 6.77 1.41 -14.99
CA ALA A 203 7.71 2.52 -14.87
C ALA A 203 9.05 2.07 -14.26
N ALA A 204 9.01 1.28 -13.19
CA ALA A 204 10.20 0.69 -12.57
C ALA A 204 10.97 -0.20 -13.56
N PHE A 205 10.27 -1.04 -14.32
CA PHE A 205 10.87 -1.86 -15.37
C PHE A 205 11.53 -1.01 -16.46
N GLY A 206 10.92 0.12 -16.84
CA GLY A 206 11.53 1.10 -17.76
C GLY A 206 12.88 1.62 -17.25
N ILE A 207 12.97 1.96 -15.96
CA ILE A 207 14.23 2.38 -15.32
C ILE A 207 15.25 1.24 -15.33
N VAL A 208 14.84 0.00 -15.07
CA VAL A 208 15.73 -1.18 -15.14
C VAL A 208 16.29 -1.35 -16.54
N VAL A 209 15.46 -1.29 -17.58
CA VAL A 209 15.90 -1.38 -18.97
C VAL A 209 16.89 -0.27 -19.32
N LEU A 210 16.62 0.96 -18.87
CA LEU A 210 17.53 2.09 -19.07
C LEU A 210 18.88 1.88 -18.37
N ALA A 211 18.86 1.45 -17.11
CA ALA A 211 20.06 1.18 -16.33
C ALA A 211 20.91 0.06 -16.95
N LEU A 212 20.26 -1.04 -17.39
CA LEU A 212 20.93 -2.13 -18.09
C LEU A 212 21.52 -1.67 -19.43
N SER A 213 20.81 -0.81 -20.17
CA SER A 213 21.30 -0.26 -21.44
C SER A 213 22.54 0.62 -21.23
N LEU A 214 22.51 1.50 -20.23
CA LEU A 214 23.66 2.33 -19.86
C LEU A 214 24.84 1.47 -19.39
N GLY A 215 24.56 0.43 -18.59
CA GLY A 215 25.56 -0.53 -18.15
C GLY A 215 26.21 -1.28 -19.33
N ALA A 216 25.42 -1.72 -20.30
CA ALA A 216 25.91 -2.40 -21.50
C ALA A 216 26.79 -1.49 -22.37
N VAL A 217 26.39 -0.24 -22.58
CA VAL A 217 27.19 0.76 -23.31
C VAL A 217 28.50 1.04 -22.58
N GLY A 218 28.45 1.23 -21.25
CA GLY A 218 29.63 1.44 -20.42
C GLY A 218 30.60 0.25 -20.47
N ALA A 219 30.08 -0.97 -20.35
CA ALA A 219 30.86 -2.20 -20.44
C ALA A 219 31.53 -2.34 -21.82
N ALA A 220 30.80 -2.09 -22.90
CA ALA A 220 31.35 -2.12 -24.26
C ALA A 220 32.51 -1.11 -24.43
N GLY A 221 32.37 0.08 -23.85
CA GLY A 221 33.45 1.08 -23.82
C GLY A 221 34.69 0.58 -23.09
N LEU A 222 34.53 0.00 -21.90
CA LEU A 222 35.64 -0.56 -21.12
C LEU A 222 36.35 -1.71 -21.86
N PHE A 223 35.59 -2.62 -22.48
CA PHE A 223 36.16 -3.69 -23.29
C PHE A 223 36.94 -3.16 -24.48
N SER A 224 36.43 -2.13 -25.16
CA SER A 224 37.10 -1.50 -26.29
C SER A 224 38.48 -0.95 -25.90
N VAL A 225 38.56 -0.26 -24.76
CA VAL A 225 39.84 0.23 -24.23
C VAL A 225 40.77 -0.92 -23.81
N GLY A 226 40.22 -1.98 -23.21
CA GLY A 226 40.99 -3.15 -22.79
C GLY A 226 41.65 -3.88 -23.98
N VAL A 227 40.90 -4.10 -25.06
CA VAL A 227 41.40 -4.72 -26.29
C VAL A 227 42.47 -3.85 -26.95
N ALA A 228 42.23 -2.53 -27.04
CA ALA A 228 43.21 -1.60 -27.62
C ALA A 228 44.56 -1.63 -26.89
N ARG A 229 44.56 -1.79 -25.56
CA ARG A 229 45.80 -1.92 -24.77
C ARG A 229 46.60 -3.19 -25.09
N ARG A 230 45.92 -4.27 -25.48
CA ARG A 230 46.52 -5.59 -25.79
C ARG A 230 46.78 -5.82 -27.28
N GLU A 231 46.55 -4.82 -28.13
CA GLU A 231 46.69 -4.97 -29.58
C GLU A 231 48.10 -5.39 -30.02
N LYS A 232 49.14 -4.88 -29.34
CA LYS A 232 50.54 -5.27 -29.60
C LYS A 232 50.82 -6.75 -29.27
N GLU A 233 50.21 -7.26 -28.21
CA GLU A 233 50.34 -8.67 -27.81
C GLU A 233 49.64 -9.58 -28.83
N PHE A 234 48.44 -9.21 -29.27
CA PHE A 234 47.72 -9.92 -30.32
C PHE A 234 48.47 -9.90 -31.67
N GLY A 235 49.16 -8.80 -31.99
CA GLY A 235 50.04 -8.71 -33.16
C GLY A 235 51.22 -9.68 -33.12
N MET A 236 51.83 -9.86 -31.95
CA MET A 236 52.92 -10.83 -31.75
C MET A 236 52.41 -12.27 -31.83
N LEU A 237 51.26 -12.59 -31.24
CA LEU A 237 50.62 -13.91 -31.34
C LEU A 237 50.28 -14.28 -32.79
N ARG A 238 49.85 -13.31 -33.60
CA ARG A 238 49.65 -13.53 -35.04
C ARG A 238 50.93 -13.78 -35.80
N ALA A 239 52.05 -13.16 -35.41
CA ALA A 239 53.34 -13.36 -36.08
C ALA A 239 53.88 -14.78 -35.88
N ILE A 240 53.54 -15.44 -34.77
CA ILE A 240 53.90 -16.83 -34.49
C ILE A 240 52.84 -17.85 -34.95
N GLY A 241 51.78 -17.40 -35.65
CA GLY A 241 50.82 -18.28 -36.34
C GLY A 241 49.40 -18.35 -35.75
N ALA A 242 49.05 -17.57 -34.73
CA ALA A 242 47.68 -17.56 -34.20
C ALA A 242 46.66 -17.06 -35.24
N THR A 243 45.52 -17.73 -35.36
CA THR A 243 44.47 -17.33 -36.29
C THR A 243 43.57 -16.24 -35.69
N ARG A 244 42.78 -15.56 -36.55
CA ARG A 244 41.78 -14.58 -36.08
C ARG A 244 40.75 -15.21 -35.13
N GLY A 245 40.40 -16.48 -35.36
CA GLY A 245 39.47 -17.24 -34.52
C GLY A 245 40.01 -17.53 -33.11
N ASP A 246 41.32 -17.78 -33.00
CA ASP A 246 41.95 -18.03 -31.70
C ASP A 246 41.92 -16.78 -30.81
N ILE A 247 42.16 -15.61 -31.41
CA ILE A 247 42.13 -14.32 -30.71
C ILE A 247 40.70 -13.95 -30.30
N THR A 248 39.71 -14.12 -31.18
CA THR A 248 38.31 -13.83 -30.83
C THR A 248 37.79 -14.77 -29.75
N ARG A 249 38.18 -16.05 -29.78
CA ARG A 249 37.82 -17.01 -28.73
C ARG A 249 38.45 -16.64 -27.38
N LEU A 250 39.71 -16.23 -27.37
CA LEU A 250 40.38 -15.77 -26.15
C LEU A 250 39.66 -14.56 -25.54
N VAL A 251 39.33 -13.56 -26.35
CA VAL A 251 38.60 -12.37 -25.91
C VAL A 251 37.18 -12.72 -25.43
N ALA A 252 36.51 -13.67 -26.10
CA ALA A 252 35.19 -14.14 -25.67
C ALA A 252 35.25 -14.85 -24.30
N VAL A 253 36.29 -15.65 -24.03
CA VAL A 253 36.48 -16.30 -22.74
C VAL A 253 36.72 -15.25 -21.64
N ASP A 254 37.59 -14.27 -21.88
CA ASP A 254 37.81 -13.17 -20.93
C ASP A 254 36.49 -12.42 -20.64
N ALA A 255 35.71 -12.11 -21.68
CA ALA A 255 34.41 -11.44 -21.54
C ALA A 255 33.38 -12.29 -20.76
N ILE A 256 33.32 -13.60 -21.02
CA ILE A 256 32.43 -14.51 -20.29
C ILE A 256 32.82 -14.60 -18.82
N LEU A 257 34.11 -14.72 -18.50
CA LEU A 257 34.58 -14.78 -17.12
C LEU A 257 34.23 -13.50 -16.34
N ILE A 258 34.45 -12.34 -16.95
CA ILE A 258 34.06 -11.05 -16.37
C ILE A 258 32.54 -10.97 -16.24
N GLY A 259 31.78 -11.43 -17.23
CA GLY A 259 30.32 -11.47 -17.21
C GLY A 259 29.77 -12.35 -16.08
N ILE A 260 30.34 -13.53 -15.86
CA ILE A 260 29.97 -14.43 -14.75
C ILE A 260 30.27 -13.75 -13.40
N ALA A 261 31.43 -13.11 -13.25
CA ALA A 261 31.77 -12.38 -12.03
C ALA A 261 30.82 -11.19 -11.79
N ALA A 262 30.46 -10.44 -12.84
CA ALA A 262 29.51 -9.34 -12.77
C ALA A 262 28.10 -9.82 -12.43
N LEU A 263 27.64 -10.94 -12.99
CA LEU A 263 26.36 -11.56 -12.65
C LEU A 263 26.33 -12.04 -11.19
N ALA A 264 27.37 -12.75 -10.75
CA ALA A 264 27.46 -13.24 -9.38
C ALA A 264 27.47 -12.08 -8.36
N SER A 265 28.28 -11.05 -8.60
CA SER A 265 28.32 -9.85 -7.74
C SER A 265 27.03 -9.03 -7.80
N GLY A 266 26.43 -8.87 -8.98
CA GLY A 266 25.15 -8.19 -9.16
C GLY A 266 24.01 -8.88 -8.43
N LEU A 267 23.92 -10.21 -8.52
CA LEU A 267 22.94 -11.00 -7.77
C LEU A 267 23.16 -10.90 -6.26
N LEU A 268 24.41 -10.99 -5.81
CA LEU A 268 24.75 -10.87 -4.39
C LEU A 268 24.34 -9.50 -3.83
N VAL A 269 24.74 -8.42 -4.52
CA VAL A 269 24.43 -7.05 -4.11
C VAL A 269 22.93 -6.78 -4.20
N GLY A 270 22.27 -7.24 -5.27
CA GLY A 270 20.82 -7.11 -5.43
C GLY A 270 20.05 -7.83 -4.34
N GLN A 271 20.44 -9.06 -4.00
CA GLN A 271 19.83 -9.83 -2.91
C GLN A 271 20.07 -9.16 -1.55
N LEU A 272 21.28 -8.67 -1.29
CA LEU A 272 21.61 -7.94 -0.07
C LEU A 272 20.77 -6.65 0.04
N ALA A 273 20.70 -5.87 -1.04
CA ALA A 273 19.92 -4.64 -1.08
C ALA A 273 18.42 -4.92 -0.87
N GLY A 274 17.86 -5.95 -1.52
CA GLY A 274 16.48 -6.36 -1.32
C GLY A 274 16.20 -6.84 0.10
N TRP A 275 17.13 -7.60 0.69
CA TRP A 275 17.04 -8.03 2.08
C TRP A 275 17.12 -6.85 3.06
N VAL A 276 18.03 -5.90 2.85
CA VAL A 276 18.13 -4.69 3.67
C VAL A 276 16.87 -3.83 3.52
N LEU A 277 16.37 -3.62 2.30
CA LEU A 277 15.14 -2.85 2.07
C LEU A 277 13.93 -3.50 2.75
N THR A 278 13.76 -4.81 2.61
CA THR A 278 12.68 -5.52 3.31
C THR A 278 12.84 -5.46 4.82
N ARG A 279 14.07 -5.51 5.35
CA ARG A 279 14.36 -5.30 6.78
C ARG A 279 14.20 -3.87 7.23
N LEU A 280 14.41 -2.85 6.39
CA LEU A 280 14.14 -1.46 6.75
C LEU A 280 12.64 -1.18 6.78
N VAL A 281 11.91 -1.73 5.81
CA VAL A 281 10.44 -1.67 5.80
C VAL A 281 9.85 -2.47 6.97
N ALA A 282 10.41 -3.65 7.27
CA ALA A 282 9.95 -4.50 8.37
C ALA A 282 10.52 -4.11 9.75
N GLY A 283 11.69 -3.46 9.81
CA GLY A 283 12.33 -2.98 11.03
C GLY A 283 11.86 -1.59 11.45
N HIS A 284 11.14 -0.89 10.56
CA HIS A 284 10.17 0.11 10.97
C HIS A 284 8.89 -0.52 11.57
N SER A 285 8.82 -1.85 11.71
CA SER A 285 7.69 -2.60 12.30
C SER A 285 8.11 -3.63 13.36
N GLU A 286 9.27 -3.43 14.00
CA GLU A 286 9.70 -4.10 15.24
C GLU A 286 9.81 -3.08 16.38
#